data_AF-A0A941EI81-F1
#
_entry.id   AF-A0A941EI81-F1
#
_cell.length_a   1.000
_cell.length_b   1.000
_cell.length_c   1.000
_cell.angle_alpha   90.00
_cell.angle_beta   90.00
_cell.angle_gamma   90.00
#
_symmetry.space_group_name_H-M   'P 1'
#
loop_
_entity.id
_entity.type
_entity.pdbx_description
1 polymer ?
#
loop_
_entity_poly.entity_id
_entity_poly.type
_entity_poly.pdbx_seq_one_letter_code
_entity_poly.pdbx_strand_id
1 'polypeptide(L)'
;MNRILTPKRTAIGAGVVLAAVATGLVATYVFDGTESATPLDRFSTVHVDGATALDGRVVAGRILSRYHPLPWVGEKLSTVTCPGGLPARVGASIDCLGSRASGGQITIPVHVTAVSTGSVTWSFDR
;
A
#
# COMPACT_ATOMS: atom_id res chain seq x y z
N MET A 1 -16.29 -42.68 -31.36
CA MET A 1 -17.05 -41.66 -30.60
C MET A 1 -17.08 -42.09 -29.13
N ASN A 2 -16.02 -41.80 -28.36
CA ASN A 2 -15.89 -42.25 -26.97
C ASN A 2 -16.50 -41.22 -26.01
N ARG A 3 -17.56 -41.61 -25.31
CA ARG A 3 -18.15 -40.83 -24.22
C ARG A 3 -17.38 -41.10 -22.92
N ILE A 4 -17.06 -39.99 -22.26
CA ILE A 4 -16.49 -39.87 -20.92
C ILE A 4 -17.50 -40.42 -19.89
N LEU A 5 -17.06 -41.35 -19.04
CA LEU A 5 -17.72 -41.68 -17.78
C LEU A 5 -16.67 -41.69 -16.66
N THR A 6 -16.61 -40.59 -15.91
CA THR A 6 -15.92 -40.51 -14.62
C THR A 6 -16.86 -40.95 -13.48
N PRO A 7 -16.34 -41.66 -12.46
CA PRO A 7 -17.16 -42.24 -11.40
C PRO A 7 -17.66 -41.20 -10.38
N LYS A 8 -18.93 -41.35 -9.98
CA LYS A 8 -19.55 -40.70 -8.81
C LYS A 8 -18.73 -40.94 -7.54
N ARG A 9 -18.37 -39.86 -6.84
CA ARG A 9 -18.21 -39.85 -5.38
C ARG A 9 -18.91 -38.63 -4.81
N THR A 10 -20.16 -38.84 -4.42
CA THR A 10 -20.86 -38.00 -3.44
C THR A 10 -20.11 -38.09 -2.12
N ALA A 11 -19.56 -36.97 -1.65
CA ALA A 11 -19.15 -36.79 -0.27
C ALA A 11 -19.88 -35.55 0.27
N ILE A 12 -20.81 -35.83 1.18
CA ILE A 12 -21.56 -34.86 1.96
C ILE A 12 -20.56 -34.25 2.94
N GLY A 13 -20.08 -33.05 2.66
CA GLY A 13 -19.34 -32.22 3.61
C GLY A 13 -20.33 -31.33 4.34
N ALA A 14 -20.65 -31.70 5.58
CA ALA A 14 -21.49 -30.94 6.48
C ALA A 14 -21.02 -29.48 6.57
N GLY A 15 -21.98 -28.56 6.51
CA GLY A 15 -21.74 -27.15 6.72
C GLY A 15 -21.11 -26.89 8.09
N VAL A 16 -20.04 -26.09 8.07
CA VAL A 16 -19.63 -25.31 9.23
C VAL A 16 -19.69 -23.86 8.77
N VAL A 17 -20.81 -23.20 9.03
CA VAL A 17 -20.86 -21.75 9.02
C VAL A 17 -20.13 -21.33 10.30
N LEU A 18 -18.85 -20.97 10.17
CA LEU A 18 -18.16 -20.28 11.25
C LEU A 18 -18.81 -18.90 11.38
N ALA A 19 -19.65 -18.74 12.40
CA ALA A 19 -20.02 -17.42 12.87
C ALA A 19 -18.75 -16.76 13.41
N ALA A 20 -18.11 -15.92 12.59
CA ALA A 20 -16.99 -15.11 13.01
C ALA A 20 -17.48 -14.13 14.08
N VAL A 21 -17.17 -14.43 15.34
CA VAL A 21 -17.37 -13.49 16.44
C VAL A 21 -16.40 -12.34 16.20
N ALA A 22 -16.95 -11.16 15.89
CA ALA A 22 -16.21 -9.93 15.67
C ALA A 22 -15.64 -9.41 16.99
N THR A 23 -14.59 -10.05 17.50
CA THR A 23 -13.71 -9.49 18.51
C THR A 23 -12.38 -9.15 17.85
N GLY A 24 -12.24 -7.88 17.44
CA GLY A 24 -10.96 -7.21 17.20
C GLY A 24 -9.86 -8.06 16.58
N LEU A 25 -10.07 -8.57 15.35
CA LEU A 25 -8.97 -9.08 14.55
C LEU A 25 -8.13 -7.87 14.13
N VAL A 26 -7.08 -7.58 14.90
CA VAL A 26 -5.87 -7.01 14.33
C VAL A 26 -5.39 -8.08 13.36
N ALA A 27 -5.87 -8.01 12.12
CA ALA A 27 -5.30 -8.78 11.04
C ALA A 27 -3.81 -8.44 11.06
N THR A 28 -2.98 -9.43 11.37
CA THR A 28 -1.55 -9.36 11.14
C THR A 28 -1.36 -9.35 9.63
N TYR A 29 -1.68 -8.23 9.00
CA TYR A 29 -1.13 -7.87 7.72
C TYR A 29 0.38 -7.93 7.94
N VAL A 30 1.05 -8.79 7.19
CA VAL A 30 2.51 -8.76 7.09
C VAL A 30 2.80 -7.41 6.45
N PHE A 31 2.91 -6.36 7.25
CA PHE A 31 3.21 -5.03 6.77
C PHE A 31 4.55 -5.17 6.07
N ASP A 32 4.54 -5.12 4.74
CA ASP A 32 5.78 -4.84 4.01
C ASP A 32 6.34 -3.57 4.64
N GLY A 33 7.66 -3.49 4.85
CA GLY A 33 8.27 -2.40 5.60
C GLY A 33 7.95 -1.00 5.04
N THR A 34 7.37 -0.94 3.84
CA THR A 34 6.92 0.23 3.08
C THR A 34 5.48 0.67 3.34
N GLU A 35 4.62 -0.16 3.95
CA GLU A 35 3.24 0.24 4.24
C GLU A 35 3.16 1.28 5.37
N SER A 36 2.25 2.24 5.22
CA SER A 36 1.99 3.32 6.17
C SER A 36 0.52 3.71 6.20
N ALA A 37 -0.02 3.89 7.39
CA ALA A 37 -1.29 4.55 7.61
C ALA A 37 -1.03 5.99 8.05
N THR A 38 -1.69 6.95 7.40
CA THR A 38 -1.56 8.38 7.69
C THR A 38 -2.94 9.00 7.94
N PRO A 39 -3.15 9.70 9.07
CA PRO A 39 -4.33 10.53 9.27
C PRO A 39 -4.41 11.63 8.22
N LEU A 40 -5.61 11.94 7.75
CA LEU A 40 -5.91 13.07 6.88
C LEU A 40 -6.37 14.23 7.77
N ASP A 41 -5.44 15.13 8.08
CA ASP A 41 -5.64 16.33 8.88
C ASP A 41 -5.13 17.57 8.15
N ARG A 42 -5.21 18.74 8.80
CA ARG A 42 -4.82 20.03 8.23
C ARG A 42 -3.34 20.15 7.83
N PHE A 43 -2.47 19.26 8.30
CA PHE A 43 -1.04 19.24 8.02
C PHE A 43 -0.64 18.18 7.00
N SER A 44 -1.46 17.15 6.83
CA SER A 44 -1.21 16.04 5.90
C SER A 44 -2.11 16.07 4.66
N THR A 45 -3.09 16.97 4.59
CA THR A 45 -4.07 17.00 3.50
C THR A 45 -3.82 18.13 2.52
N VAL A 46 -3.90 17.81 1.23
CA VAL A 46 -4.02 18.75 0.12
C VAL A 46 -5.25 18.39 -0.72
N HIS A 47 -5.62 19.27 -1.66
CA HIS A 47 -6.68 18.98 -2.62
C HIS A 47 -6.08 18.88 -4.01
N VAL A 48 -6.37 17.79 -4.71
CA VAL A 48 -6.01 17.56 -6.11
C VAL A 48 -7.32 17.41 -6.87
N ASP A 49 -7.54 18.26 -7.86
CA ASP A 49 -8.78 18.28 -8.66
C ASP A 49 -10.07 18.33 -7.82
N GLY A 50 -10.04 19.08 -6.71
CA GLY A 50 -11.17 19.20 -5.78
C GLY A 50 -11.40 17.99 -4.87
N ALA A 51 -10.59 16.94 -4.97
CA ALA A 51 -10.64 15.77 -4.10
C ALA A 51 -9.56 15.82 -3.02
N THR A 52 -9.88 15.29 -1.83
CA THR A 52 -8.94 15.10 -0.74
C THR A 52 -7.79 14.17 -1.15
N ALA A 53 -6.57 14.62 -0.90
CA ALA A 53 -5.34 13.87 -1.16
C ALA A 53 -4.36 14.03 0.01
N LEU A 54 -3.55 13.01 0.23
CA LEU A 54 -2.43 13.05 1.15
C LEU A 54 -1.29 13.88 0.53
N ASP A 55 -0.74 14.85 1.27
CA ASP A 55 0.33 15.73 0.81
C ASP A 55 1.57 14.93 0.40
N GLY A 56 2.07 15.18 -0.82
CA GLY A 56 3.24 14.51 -1.38
C GLY A 56 4.51 14.69 -0.54
N ARG A 57 4.61 15.75 0.26
CA ARG A 57 5.74 15.96 1.19
C ARG A 57 5.69 14.99 2.36
N VAL A 58 4.50 14.66 2.85
CA VAL A 58 4.32 13.65 3.89
C VAL A 58 4.67 12.26 3.35
N VAL A 59 4.23 11.96 2.12
CA VAL A 59 4.61 10.73 1.42
C VAL A 59 6.13 10.64 1.26
N ALA A 60 6.77 11.68 0.72
CA ALA A 60 8.20 11.73 0.50
C ALA A 60 9.01 11.56 1.79
N GLY A 61 8.64 12.28 2.86
CA GLY A 61 9.32 12.17 4.16
C GLY A 61 9.20 10.77 4.77
N ARG A 62 8.04 10.14 4.63
CA ARG A 62 7.82 8.77 5.10
C ARG A 62 8.63 7.76 4.28
N ILE A 63 8.67 7.89 2.95
CA ILE A 63 9.52 7.07 2.08
C ILE A 63 10.98 7.21 2.51
N LEU A 64 11.52 8.43 2.63
CA LEU A 64 12.89 8.66 3.08
C LEU A 64 13.21 7.99 4.42
N SER A 65 12.25 7.97 5.34
CA SER A 65 12.41 7.37 6.67
C SER A 65 12.33 5.84 6.66
N ARG A 66 11.66 5.25 5.67
CA ARG A 66 11.35 3.80 5.61
C ARG A 66 12.09 3.07 4.49
N TYR A 67 12.69 3.80 3.57
CA TYR A 67 13.57 3.30 2.53
C TYR A 67 14.89 2.86 3.16
N HIS A 68 14.84 1.71 3.83
CA HIS A 68 16.02 1.03 4.34
C HIS A 68 16.62 0.24 3.18
N PRO A 69 17.78 0.65 2.65
CA PRO A 69 18.48 -0.18 1.69
C PRO A 69 18.76 -1.56 2.30
N LEU A 70 18.52 -2.63 1.55
CA LEU A 70 19.02 -3.94 1.94
C LEU A 70 20.54 -3.85 2.13
N PRO A 71 21.11 -4.43 3.21
CA PRO A 71 22.52 -4.24 3.59
C PRO A 71 23.54 -4.73 2.53
N TRP A 72 23.07 -5.43 1.50
CA TRP A 72 23.87 -5.98 0.40
C TRP A 72 23.55 -5.39 -0.98
N VAL A 73 22.55 -4.49 -1.13
CA VAL A 73 22.12 -3.99 -2.47
C VAL A 73 21.66 -2.53 -2.53
N GLY A 74 21.47 -1.85 -1.40
CA GLY A 74 20.81 -0.55 -1.46
C GLY A 74 21.72 0.61 -1.09
N GLU A 75 21.65 1.68 -1.88
CA GLU A 75 22.04 2.99 -1.41
C GLU A 75 20.84 3.69 -0.75
N LYS A 76 21.13 4.43 0.31
CA LYS A 76 20.14 5.29 0.96
C LYS A 76 19.74 6.41 -0.01
N LEU A 77 18.45 6.74 0.00
CA LEU A 77 17.96 7.93 -0.69
C LEU A 77 18.35 9.18 0.09
N SER A 78 18.90 10.16 -0.61
CA SER A 78 19.24 11.48 -0.06
C SER A 78 18.03 12.41 -0.05
N THR A 79 17.14 12.29 -1.04
CA THR A 79 15.93 13.10 -1.19
C THR A 79 14.87 12.30 -1.92
N VAL A 80 13.60 12.53 -1.58
CA VAL A 80 12.45 12.03 -2.33
C VAL A 80 11.57 13.22 -2.65
N THR A 81 11.03 13.27 -3.88
CA THR A 81 10.12 14.31 -4.34
C THR A 81 8.92 13.65 -5.00
N CYS A 82 7.72 13.96 -4.51
CA CYS A 82 6.47 13.48 -5.10
C CYS A 82 5.81 14.62 -5.88
N PRO A 83 5.34 14.39 -7.12
CA PRO A 83 4.87 15.45 -8.03
C PRO A 83 3.54 16.11 -7.62
N GLY A 84 2.85 15.55 -6.63
CA GLY A 84 1.57 16.06 -6.13
C GLY A 84 1.10 15.30 -4.89
N GLY A 85 -0.17 15.49 -4.54
CA GLY A 85 -0.80 14.72 -3.47
C GLY A 85 -1.23 13.33 -3.96
N LEU A 86 -1.16 12.34 -3.08
CA LEU A 86 -1.69 10.99 -3.31
C LEU A 86 -3.20 11.01 -3.04
N PRO A 87 -4.07 10.82 -4.05
CA PRO A 87 -5.52 10.88 -3.84
C PRO A 87 -5.98 9.88 -2.78
N ALA A 88 -6.86 10.30 -1.87
CA ALA A 88 -7.38 9.43 -0.80
C ALA A 88 -8.49 8.50 -1.34
N ARG A 89 -8.13 7.64 -2.29
CA ARG A 89 -9.01 6.67 -2.96
C ARG A 89 -8.25 5.36 -3.11
N VAL A 90 -8.90 4.23 -2.82
CA VAL A 90 -8.29 2.90 -3.02
C VAL A 90 -7.89 2.72 -4.48
N GLY A 91 -6.66 2.25 -4.72
CA GLY A 91 -6.10 2.06 -6.06
C GLY A 91 -5.52 3.32 -6.69
N ALA A 92 -5.59 4.49 -6.04
CA ALA A 92 -4.88 5.67 -6.50
C ALA A 92 -3.37 5.47 -6.35
N SER A 93 -2.60 5.99 -7.31
CA SER A 93 -1.15 5.88 -7.31
C SER A 93 -0.47 7.17 -7.80
N ILE A 94 0.74 7.40 -7.31
CA ILE A 94 1.64 8.44 -7.80
C ILE A 94 3.06 7.87 -7.91
N ASP A 95 3.83 8.42 -8.84
CA ASP A 95 5.25 8.09 -8.99
C ASP A 95 6.09 9.16 -8.30
N CYS A 96 6.72 8.79 -7.19
CA CYS A 96 7.66 9.65 -6.49
C CYS A 96 9.08 9.43 -7.04
N LEU A 97 9.90 10.46 -7.02
CA LEU A 97 11.28 10.40 -7.48
C LEU A 97 12.24 10.39 -6.30
N GLY A 98 13.05 9.35 -6.18
CA GLY A 98 14.11 9.23 -5.18
C GLY A 98 15.48 9.54 -5.79
N SER A 99 16.27 10.37 -5.12
CA SER A 99 17.68 10.60 -5.47
C SER A 99 18.57 9.73 -4.59
N ARG A 100 19.50 9.00 -5.21
CA ARG A 100 20.49 8.20 -4.48
C ARG A 100 21.63 9.08 -3.94
N ALA A 101 22.30 8.61 -2.89
CA ALA A 101 23.47 9.30 -2.35
C ALA A 101 24.69 9.30 -3.28
N SER A 102 24.91 8.27 -4.11
CA SER A 102 26.00 8.26 -5.12
C SER A 102 25.69 9.07 -6.37
N GLY A 103 24.46 9.54 -6.51
CA GLY A 103 23.94 10.13 -7.74
C GLY A 103 22.99 9.21 -8.49
N GLY A 104 22.19 9.81 -9.37
CA GLY A 104 21.13 9.13 -10.11
C GLY A 104 19.77 9.14 -9.40
N GLN A 105 18.73 8.93 -10.19
CA GLN A 105 17.33 9.01 -9.77
C GLN A 105 16.65 7.65 -9.94
N ILE A 106 15.68 7.37 -9.07
CA ILE A 106 14.77 6.23 -9.15
C ILE A 106 13.34 6.72 -9.15
N THR A 107 12.48 5.93 -9.76
CA THR A 107 11.03 6.08 -9.63
C THR A 107 10.55 5.12 -8.56
N ILE A 108 9.74 5.63 -7.64
CA ILE A 108 9.18 4.94 -6.48
C ILE A 108 7.66 5.01 -6.64
N PRO A 109 7.04 3.97 -7.20
CA PRO A 109 5.59 3.87 -7.26
C PRO A 109 5.00 3.86 -5.85
N VAL A 110 3.97 4.66 -5.64
CA VAL A 110 3.21 4.74 -4.39
C VAL A 110 1.76 4.45 -4.69
N HIS A 111 1.11 3.62 -3.89
CA HIS A 111 -0.28 3.23 -4.11
C HIS A 111 -1.08 3.20 -2.79
N VAL A 112 -2.36 3.59 -2.87
CA VAL A 112 -3.31 3.50 -1.76
C VAL A 112 -3.93 2.11 -1.69
N THR A 113 -3.72 1.43 -0.57
CA THR A 113 -4.25 0.08 -0.33
C THR A 113 -5.61 0.11 0.38
N ALA A 114 -5.83 1.10 1.26
CA ALA A 114 -7.10 1.25 1.96
C ALA A 114 -7.39 2.72 2.32
N VAL A 115 -8.68 3.06 2.46
CA VAL A 115 -9.13 4.36 2.94
C VAL A 115 -10.12 4.13 4.06
N SER A 116 -9.92 4.82 5.18
CA SER A 116 -10.84 4.84 6.32
C SER A 116 -11.34 6.27 6.56
N THR A 117 -12.31 6.44 7.46
CA THR A 117 -12.78 7.77 7.86
C THR A 117 -11.63 8.55 8.51
N GLY A 118 -11.08 9.53 7.78
CA GLY A 118 -10.03 10.41 8.26
C GLY A 118 -8.61 9.82 8.21
N SER A 119 -8.39 8.68 7.53
CA SER A 119 -7.04 8.15 7.32
C SER A 119 -6.93 7.38 6.01
N VAL A 120 -5.71 7.32 5.48
CA VAL A 120 -5.38 6.58 4.27
C VAL A 120 -4.22 5.63 4.55
N THR A 121 -4.37 4.38 4.13
CA THR A 121 -3.31 3.37 4.14
C THR A 121 -2.74 3.25 2.74
N TRP A 122 -1.42 3.30 2.66
CA TRP A 122 -0.69 3.34 1.41
C TRP A 122 0.66 2.65 1.55
N SER A 123 1.22 2.23 0.44
CA SER A 123 2.51 1.55 0.38
C SER A 123 3.32 2.06 -0.82
N PHE A 124 4.61 1.75 -0.83
CA PHE A 124 5.50 2.11 -1.94
C PHE A 124 6.41 0.94 -2.33
N ASP A 125 6.81 0.91 -3.59
CA ASP A 125 7.66 -0.13 -4.16
C ASP A 125 9.15 0.28 -4.13
N ARG A 126 10.06 -0.70 -4.23
CA ARG A 126 11.54 -0.49 -4.22
C ARG A 126 12.19 -1.03 -5.47
#